data_AF-A0A955EB15-F1
#
_entry.id   AF-A0A955EB15-F1
#
_cell.length_a   1.000
_cell.length_b   1.000
_cell.length_c   1.000
_cell.angle_alpha   90.00
_cell.angle_beta   90.00
_cell.angle_gamma   90.00
#
_symmetry.space_group_name_H-M   'P 1'
#
loop_
_entity.id
_entity.type
_entity.pdbx_description
1 polymer ?
#
loop_
_entity_poly.entity_id
_entity_poly.type
_entity_poly.pdbx_seq_one_letter_code
_entity_poly.pdbx_strand_id
1 'polypeptide(L)'
;MKDKIIEDIKNLGRKSGKEFTDKEAEDINNWLHKFANIVLDHAIAEHKRQKKLENDPKGFELEPSDYWDCPVCKRTLSGDNFWFDKHGRKCKDCQKMLNKKVIPVKILKDRNCWLTDWQITDRLKIHPATRDKLIREGKIIVRKLTDTQGAVYCRIYLKSENSQILTEQKSH
;
A
#
# COMPACT_ATOMS: atom_id res chain seq x y z
N MET A 1 21.23 -21.72 -27.68
CA MET A 1 20.02 -21.33 -26.90
C MET A 1 19.88 -19.81 -26.83
N LYS A 2 20.94 -19.08 -26.46
CA LYS A 2 20.98 -17.61 -26.49
C LYS A 2 20.57 -17.03 -27.86
N ASP A 3 21.15 -17.54 -28.94
CA ASP A 3 20.89 -17.02 -30.30
C ASP A 3 19.43 -17.16 -30.74
N LYS A 4 18.74 -18.21 -30.29
CA LYS A 4 17.30 -18.42 -30.55
C LYS A 4 16.45 -17.35 -29.86
N ILE A 5 16.77 -17.01 -28.61
CA ILE A 5 16.03 -16.01 -27.83
C ILE A 5 16.21 -14.62 -28.44
N ILE A 6 17.42 -14.30 -28.91
CA ILE A 6 17.70 -13.02 -29.58
C ILE A 6 16.89 -12.89 -30.86
N GLU A 7 16.84 -13.93 -31.69
CA GLU A 7 16.00 -13.92 -32.88
C GLU A 7 14.49 -13.86 -32.55
N ASP A 8 14.03 -14.54 -31.50
CA ASP A 8 12.64 -14.44 -31.05
C ASP A 8 12.27 -13.01 -30.63
N ILE A 9 13.16 -12.30 -29.91
CA ILE A 9 12.98 -10.90 -29.53
C ILE A 9 12.93 -9.99 -30.77
N LYS A 10 13.84 -10.19 -31.73
CA LYS A 10 13.84 -9.42 -32.99
C LYS A 10 12.57 -9.66 -33.80
N ASN A 11 12.08 -10.90 -33.83
CA ASN A 11 10.80 -11.25 -34.47
C ASN A 11 9.60 -10.59 -33.78
N LEU A 12 9.59 -10.51 -32.44
CA LEU A 12 8.57 -9.76 -31.69
C LEU A 12 8.64 -8.25 -31.98
N GLY A 13 9.85 -7.70 -32.10
CA GLY A 13 10.06 -6.33 -32.56
C GLY A 13 9.43 -6.09 -33.94
N ARG A 14 9.79 -6.93 -34.92
CA ARG A 14 9.24 -6.82 -36.29
C ARG A 14 7.71 -6.86 -36.31
N LYS A 15 7.09 -7.73 -35.51
CA LYS A 15 5.62 -7.79 -35.35
C LYS A 15 5.02 -6.52 -34.75
N SER A 16 5.76 -5.81 -33.92
CA SER A 16 5.34 -4.53 -33.32
C SER A 16 5.78 -3.30 -34.14
N GLY A 17 6.36 -3.50 -35.33
CA GLY A 17 6.81 -2.44 -36.23
C GLY A 17 8.16 -1.81 -35.85
N LYS A 18 8.95 -2.47 -34.98
CA LYS A 18 10.27 -1.99 -34.57
C LYS A 18 11.34 -3.04 -34.86
N GLU A 19 12.35 -2.70 -35.65
CA GLU A 19 13.50 -3.57 -35.85
C GLU A 19 14.56 -3.33 -34.77
N PHE A 20 15.03 -4.39 -34.13
CA PHE A 20 16.08 -4.33 -33.11
C PHE A 20 17.39 -4.85 -33.68
N THR A 21 18.47 -4.15 -33.35
CA THR A 21 19.83 -4.67 -33.49
C THR A 21 20.07 -5.84 -32.54
N ASP A 22 21.12 -6.63 -32.78
CA ASP A 22 21.50 -7.73 -31.87
C ASP A 22 21.78 -7.21 -30.46
N LYS A 23 22.44 -6.05 -30.36
CA LYS A 23 22.75 -5.42 -29.08
C LYS A 23 21.49 -4.99 -28.32
N GLU A 24 20.53 -4.38 -28.99
CA GLU A 24 19.24 -4.02 -28.37
C GLU A 24 18.46 -5.25 -27.93
N ALA A 25 18.44 -6.31 -28.75
CA ALA A 25 17.78 -7.56 -28.40
C ALA A 25 18.44 -8.25 -27.20
N GLU A 26 19.77 -8.19 -27.08
CA GLU A 26 20.50 -8.66 -25.90
C GLU A 26 20.15 -7.85 -24.65
N ASP A 27 20.08 -6.53 -24.77
CA ASP A 27 19.72 -5.67 -23.65
C ASP A 27 18.28 -5.94 -23.20
N ILE A 28 17.33 -6.06 -24.13
CA ILE A 28 15.94 -6.45 -23.84
C ILE A 28 15.90 -7.79 -23.11
N ASN A 29 16.64 -8.80 -23.58
CA ASN A 29 16.70 -10.10 -22.91
C ASN A 29 17.18 -9.96 -21.45
N ASN A 30 18.23 -9.17 -21.22
CA ASN A 30 18.75 -8.92 -19.88
C ASN A 30 17.72 -8.21 -18.98
N TRP A 31 16.99 -7.24 -19.51
CA TRP A 31 15.90 -6.57 -18.78
C TRP A 31 14.76 -7.51 -18.44
N LEU A 32 14.34 -8.34 -19.41
CA LEU A 32 13.28 -9.34 -19.20
C LEU A 32 13.69 -10.36 -18.14
N HIS A 33 14.92 -10.85 -18.17
CA HIS A 33 15.43 -11.75 -17.13
C HIS A 33 15.43 -11.11 -15.75
N LYS A 34 15.92 -9.86 -15.62
CA LYS A 34 15.90 -9.14 -14.34
C LYS A 34 14.47 -8.93 -13.84
N PHE A 35 13.56 -8.52 -14.71
CA PHE A 35 12.16 -8.33 -14.36
C PHE A 35 11.50 -9.64 -13.93
N ALA A 36 11.71 -10.72 -14.67
CA ALA A 36 11.18 -12.05 -14.35
C ALA A 36 11.67 -12.53 -12.98
N ASN A 37 12.94 -12.33 -12.65
CA ASN A 37 13.49 -12.68 -11.33
C ASN A 37 12.82 -11.87 -10.22
N ILE A 38 12.66 -10.55 -10.38
CA ILE A 38 11.98 -9.70 -9.40
C ILE A 38 10.53 -10.19 -9.16
N VAL A 39 9.79 -10.50 -10.23
CA VAL A 39 8.42 -10.99 -10.12
C VAL A 39 8.38 -12.36 -9.45
N LEU A 40 9.28 -13.26 -9.80
CA LEU A 40 9.37 -14.60 -9.23
C LEU A 40 9.70 -14.54 -7.73
N ASP A 41 10.65 -13.71 -7.32
CA ASP A 41 11.02 -13.54 -5.91
C ASP A 41 9.83 -13.04 -5.08
N HIS A 42 9.07 -12.08 -5.61
CA HIS A 42 7.84 -11.59 -4.97
C HIS A 42 6.77 -12.69 -4.87
N ALA A 43 6.57 -13.47 -5.94
CA ALA A 43 5.60 -14.57 -5.95
C ALA A 43 5.97 -15.66 -4.95
N ILE A 44 7.26 -16.03 -4.87
CA ILE A 44 7.77 -16.99 -3.88
C ILE A 44 7.56 -16.48 -2.46
N ALA A 45 7.91 -15.21 -2.19
CA ALA A 45 7.73 -14.61 -0.87
C ALA A 45 6.25 -14.56 -0.46
N GLU A 46 5.36 -14.18 -1.37
CA GLU A 46 3.92 -14.16 -1.11
C GLU A 46 3.37 -15.56 -0.88
N HIS A 47 3.76 -16.54 -1.71
CA HIS A 47 3.35 -17.94 -1.54
C HIS A 47 3.78 -18.51 -0.18
N LYS A 48 5.01 -18.21 0.26
CA LYS A 48 5.49 -18.58 1.61
C LYS A 48 4.63 -17.95 2.70
N ARG A 49 4.25 -16.67 2.55
CA ARG A 49 3.37 -15.98 3.51
C ARG A 49 1.98 -16.59 3.55
N GLN A 50 1.40 -16.90 2.39
CA GLN A 50 0.08 -17.53 2.30
C GLN A 50 0.09 -18.94 2.93
N LYS A 51 1.11 -19.76 2.65
CA LYS A 51 1.30 -21.05 3.33
C LYS A 51 1.44 -20.91 4.85
N LYS A 52 2.16 -19.89 5.34
CA LYS A 52 2.26 -19.64 6.79
C LYS A 52 0.91 -19.27 7.39
N LEU A 53 0.05 -18.52 6.67
CA LEU A 53 -1.31 -18.21 7.14
C LEU A 53 -2.22 -19.44 7.30
N GLU A 54 -1.96 -20.54 6.58
CA GLU A 54 -2.70 -21.79 6.77
C GLU A 54 -2.46 -22.36 8.19
N ASN A 55 -1.23 -22.25 8.69
CA ASN A 55 -0.85 -22.67 10.05
C ASN A 55 -1.13 -21.60 11.10
N ASP A 56 -1.10 -20.31 10.72
CA ASP A 56 -1.35 -19.15 11.57
C ASP A 56 -2.54 -18.30 11.07
N PRO A 57 -3.81 -18.76 11.19
CA PRO A 57 -4.96 -18.07 10.58
C PRO A 57 -5.24 -16.65 11.12
N LYS A 58 -4.70 -16.32 12.30
CA LYS A 58 -4.81 -14.98 12.91
C LYS A 58 -3.76 -14.00 12.35
N GLY A 59 -2.80 -14.50 11.57
CA GLY A 59 -1.65 -13.75 11.10
C GLY A 59 -0.42 -13.95 11.96
N PHE A 60 0.69 -13.36 11.52
CA PHE A 60 2.01 -13.49 12.13
C PHE A 60 2.83 -12.22 11.94
N GLU A 61 3.89 -12.09 12.75
CA GLU A 61 4.89 -11.05 12.58
C GLU A 61 5.79 -11.35 11.38
N LEU A 62 6.12 -10.33 10.59
CA LEU A 62 7.06 -10.49 9.49
C LEU A 62 8.49 -10.54 10.02
N GLU A 63 9.30 -11.34 9.33
CA GLU A 63 10.73 -11.43 9.62
C GLU A 63 11.43 -10.07 9.39
N PRO A 64 12.55 -9.82 10.10
CA PRO A 64 13.39 -8.66 9.85
C PRO A 64 13.74 -8.54 8.37
N SER A 65 13.58 -7.33 7.85
CA SER A 65 13.93 -6.96 6.49
C SER A 65 14.10 -5.44 6.43
N ASP A 66 14.43 -4.93 5.25
CA ASP A 66 14.56 -3.50 4.98
C ASP A 66 13.30 -2.70 5.35
N TYR A 67 13.37 -1.41 5.07
CA TYR A 67 12.30 -0.48 5.35
C TYR A 67 11.13 -0.61 4.37
N TRP A 68 9.92 -0.64 4.92
CA TRP A 68 8.67 -0.67 4.17
C TRP A 68 7.68 0.36 4.66
N ASP A 69 6.81 0.79 3.76
CA ASP A 69 5.69 1.67 4.11
C ASP A 69 4.46 0.88 4.56
N CYS A 70 3.86 1.33 5.66
CA CYS A 70 2.56 0.83 6.09
C CYS A 70 1.46 1.31 5.14
N PRO A 71 0.64 0.42 4.54
CA PRO A 71 -0.41 0.84 3.61
C PRO A 71 -1.49 1.72 4.26
N VAL A 72 -1.64 1.63 5.59
CA VAL A 72 -2.58 2.42 6.38
C VAL A 72 -1.94 3.75 6.80
N CYS A 73 -0.95 3.75 7.69
CA CYS A 73 -0.43 5.01 8.25
C CYS A 73 0.69 5.66 7.44
N LYS A 74 1.19 5.00 6.39
CA LYS A 74 2.29 5.47 5.53
C LYS A 74 3.62 5.75 6.23
N ARG A 75 3.76 5.39 7.52
CA ARG A 75 5.07 5.37 8.20
C ARG A 75 5.94 4.30 7.55
N THR A 76 7.20 4.68 7.30
CA THR A 76 8.28 3.79 6.89
C THR A 76 8.90 3.16 8.13
N LEU A 77 8.93 1.83 8.20
CA LEU A 77 9.40 1.07 9.35
C LEU A 77 10.20 -0.15 8.87
N SER A 78 11.09 -0.68 9.70
CA SER A 78 11.76 -1.96 9.43
C SER A 78 10.75 -3.12 9.36
N GLY A 79 11.09 -4.18 8.62
CA GLY A 79 10.19 -5.30 8.35
C GLY A 79 9.63 -6.01 9.58
N ASP A 80 10.42 -6.11 10.65
CA ASP A 80 10.03 -6.69 11.95
C ASP A 80 8.95 -5.88 12.68
N ASN A 81 8.66 -4.65 12.24
CA ASN A 81 7.54 -3.85 12.75
C ASN A 81 6.22 -4.11 12.02
N PHE A 82 6.15 -5.15 11.18
CA PHE A 82 4.96 -5.50 10.42
C PHE A 82 4.27 -6.77 10.90
N TRP A 83 2.95 -6.77 10.71
CA TRP A 83 2.04 -7.89 10.86
C TRP A 83 1.46 -8.25 9.50
N PHE A 84 1.33 -9.53 9.23
CA PHE A 84 0.68 -10.07 8.04
C PHE A 84 -0.47 -10.99 8.44
N ASP A 85 -1.65 -10.75 7.89
CA ASP A 85 -2.83 -11.60 8.06
C ASP A 85 -3.58 -11.74 6.72
N LYS A 86 -4.76 -12.36 6.74
CA LYS A 86 -5.64 -12.49 5.56
C LYS A 86 -6.07 -11.15 4.92
N HIS A 87 -5.80 -10.01 5.55
CA HIS A 87 -6.05 -8.67 5.04
C HIS A 87 -4.77 -7.97 4.57
N GLY A 88 -3.65 -8.70 4.50
CA GLY A 88 -2.37 -8.24 4.00
C GLY A 88 -1.48 -7.60 5.06
N ARG A 89 -0.34 -7.08 4.60
CA ARG A 89 0.70 -6.45 5.42
C ARG A 89 0.22 -5.13 6.04
N LYS A 90 0.47 -4.90 7.32
CA LYS A 90 0.34 -3.60 7.98
C LYS A 90 1.29 -3.49 9.18
N CYS A 91 1.63 -2.28 9.62
CA CYS A 91 2.48 -2.18 10.81
C CYS A 91 1.75 -2.68 12.06
N LYS A 92 2.51 -3.16 13.05
CA LYS A 92 2.00 -3.69 14.32
C LYS A 92 1.09 -2.70 15.04
N ASP A 93 1.37 -1.40 14.98
CA ASP A 93 0.51 -0.39 15.57
C ASP A 93 -0.84 -0.26 14.87
N CYS A 94 -0.86 -0.33 13.53
CA CYS A 94 -2.12 -0.34 12.78
C CYS A 94 -2.91 -1.63 13.02
N GLN A 95 -2.23 -2.77 13.19
CA GLN A 95 -2.87 -4.02 13.60
C GLN A 95 -3.53 -3.86 14.98
N LYS A 96 -2.86 -3.23 15.95
CA LYS A 96 -3.46 -2.94 17.27
C LYS A 96 -4.70 -2.06 17.16
N MET A 97 -4.69 -1.05 16.30
CA MET A 97 -5.86 -0.18 16.08
C MET A 97 -7.05 -0.92 15.45
N LEU A 98 -6.78 -1.89 14.56
CA LEU A 98 -7.80 -2.78 14.01
C LEU A 98 -8.37 -3.73 15.08
N ASN A 99 -7.50 -4.33 15.90
CA ASN A 99 -7.91 -5.20 17.00
C ASN A 99 -8.78 -4.45 18.03
N LYS A 100 -8.45 -3.19 18.32
CA LYS A 100 -9.23 -2.29 19.18
C LYS A 100 -10.50 -1.74 18.51
N LYS A 101 -10.77 -2.10 17.24
CA LYS A 101 -11.90 -1.60 16.43
C LYS A 101 -11.94 -0.08 16.29
N VAL A 102 -10.81 0.61 16.45
CA VAL A 102 -10.70 2.07 16.23
C VAL A 102 -10.88 2.38 14.75
N ILE A 103 -10.40 1.49 13.89
CA ILE A 103 -10.58 1.56 12.44
C ILE A 103 -11.14 0.23 11.91
N PRO A 104 -11.99 0.24 10.88
CA PRO A 104 -12.57 -0.96 10.32
C PRO A 104 -11.61 -1.65 9.34
N VAL A 105 -11.69 -2.98 9.22
CA VAL A 105 -10.88 -3.76 8.26
C VAL A 105 -11.07 -3.29 6.80
N LYS A 106 -12.23 -2.70 6.47
CA LYS A 106 -12.54 -2.19 5.13
C LYS A 106 -11.46 -1.22 4.61
N ILE A 107 -10.78 -0.47 5.47
CA ILE A 107 -9.72 0.48 5.06
C ILE A 107 -8.54 -0.19 4.36
N LEU A 108 -8.30 -1.47 4.65
CA LEU A 108 -7.22 -2.27 4.05
C LEU A 108 -7.59 -2.75 2.64
N LYS A 109 -8.88 -2.96 2.38
CA LYS A 109 -9.38 -3.45 1.10
C LYS A 109 -9.66 -2.32 0.11
N ASP A 110 -10.14 -1.18 0.63
CA ASP A 110 -10.55 -0.05 -0.18
C ASP A 110 -9.89 1.24 0.32
N ARG A 111 -8.89 1.72 -0.42
CA ARG A 111 -8.20 2.97 -0.08
C ARG A 111 -9.10 4.20 -0.25
N ASN A 112 -10.14 4.11 -1.07
CA ASN A 112 -11.03 5.23 -1.37
C ASN A 112 -12.06 5.48 -0.26
N CYS A 113 -12.20 4.59 0.72
CA CYS A 113 -13.18 4.76 1.79
C CYS A 113 -12.73 5.67 2.95
N TRP A 114 -11.50 6.20 2.91
CA TRP A 114 -10.96 7.01 4.00
C TRP A 114 -9.89 8.01 3.54
N LEU A 115 -9.59 9.01 4.38
CA LEU A 115 -8.59 10.06 4.13
C LEU A 115 -7.62 10.23 5.31
N THR A 116 -6.41 10.70 5.03
CA THR A 116 -5.42 11.18 6.02
C THR A 116 -5.44 12.70 6.13
N ASP A 117 -4.76 13.25 7.14
CA ASP A 117 -4.59 14.70 7.30
C ASP A 117 -4.08 15.41 6.04
N TRP A 118 -3.03 14.88 5.39
CA TRP A 118 -2.53 15.46 4.14
C TRP A 118 -3.56 15.44 3.02
N GLN A 119 -4.37 14.39 2.92
CA GLN A 119 -5.42 14.31 1.91
C GLN A 119 -6.61 15.23 2.19
N ILE A 120 -6.92 15.50 3.47
CA ILE A 120 -7.91 16.52 3.83
C ILE A 120 -7.44 17.89 3.32
N THR A 121 -6.18 18.24 3.58
CA THR A 121 -5.60 19.50 3.10
C THR A 121 -5.54 19.55 1.57
N ASP A 122 -5.02 18.51 0.94
CA ASP A 122 -4.79 18.48 -0.51
C ASP A 122 -6.09 18.42 -1.31
N ARG A 123 -7.02 17.53 -0.93
CA ARG A 123 -8.22 17.23 -1.72
C ARG A 123 -9.42 18.10 -1.38
N LEU A 124 -9.54 18.54 -0.13
CA LEU A 124 -10.69 19.36 0.32
C LEU A 124 -10.30 20.82 0.53
N LYS A 125 -9.01 21.15 0.37
CA LYS A 125 -8.46 22.49 0.60
C LYS A 125 -8.76 23.03 2.01
N ILE A 126 -8.96 22.12 2.99
CA ILE A 126 -9.21 22.49 4.38
C ILE A 126 -7.87 22.70 5.08
N HIS A 127 -7.60 23.93 5.50
CA HIS A 127 -6.40 24.27 6.26
C HIS A 127 -6.36 23.49 7.61
N PRO A 128 -5.18 23.04 8.10
CA PRO A 128 -5.06 22.30 9.36
C PRO A 128 -5.73 22.95 10.56
N ALA A 129 -5.64 24.27 10.71
CA ALA A 129 -6.30 25.00 11.80
C ALA A 129 -7.84 24.93 11.72
N THR A 130 -8.40 25.02 10.50
CA THR A 130 -9.83 24.87 10.25
C THR A 130 -10.27 23.45 10.51
N ARG A 131 -9.52 22.45 10.04
CA ARG A 131 -9.77 21.03 10.33
C ARG A 131 -9.82 20.77 11.83
N ASP A 132 -8.86 21.26 12.59
CA ASP A 132 -8.80 21.05 14.04
C ASP A 132 -9.94 21.79 14.77
N LYS A 133 -10.39 22.94 14.25
CA LYS A 133 -11.63 23.61 14.71
C LYS A 133 -12.87 22.74 14.44
N LEU A 134 -13.03 22.23 13.22
CA LEU A 134 -14.16 21.37 12.83
C LEU A 134 -14.21 20.07 13.65
N ILE A 135 -13.05 19.50 14.01
CA ILE A 135 -12.97 18.34 14.90
C ILE A 135 -13.44 18.71 16.32
N ARG A 136 -13.01 19.87 16.86
CA ARG A 136 -13.45 20.33 18.19
C ARG A 136 -14.94 20.63 18.25
N GLU A 137 -15.51 21.14 17.15
CA GLU A 137 -16.94 21.39 16.99
C GLU A 137 -17.77 20.11 16.73
N GLY A 138 -17.13 18.94 16.58
CA GLY A 138 -17.81 17.67 16.30
C GLY A 138 -18.37 17.54 14.88
N LYS A 139 -18.04 18.48 13.98
CA LYS A 139 -18.47 18.46 12.57
C LYS A 139 -17.72 17.41 11.76
N ILE A 140 -16.43 17.21 12.06
CA ILE A 140 -15.62 16.15 11.48
C ILE A 140 -15.35 15.06 12.53
N ILE A 141 -15.71 13.83 12.20
CA ILE A 141 -15.39 12.64 12.97
C ILE A 141 -14.00 12.15 12.56
N VAL A 142 -13.09 12.08 13.53
CA VAL A 142 -11.71 11.63 13.33
C VAL A 142 -11.40 10.37 14.13
N ARG A 143 -10.79 9.39 13.49
CA ARG A 143 -10.20 8.21 14.13
C ARG A 143 -8.72 8.48 14.41
N LYS A 144 -8.36 8.60 15.69
CA LYS A 144 -6.98 8.85 16.13
C LYS A 144 -6.28 7.51 16.34
N LEU A 145 -5.22 7.26 15.59
CA LEU A 145 -4.39 6.06 15.72
C LEU A 145 -3.22 6.40 16.63
N THR A 146 -3.11 5.68 17.74
CA THR A 146 -2.10 5.90 18.77
C THR A 146 -1.06 4.79 18.79
N ASP A 147 0.18 5.13 19.09
CA ASP A 147 1.24 4.14 19.30
C ASP A 147 1.10 3.47 20.68
N THR A 148 2.11 2.71 21.08
CA THR A 148 2.18 2.05 22.39
C THR A 148 2.26 3.03 23.56
N GLN A 149 2.77 4.24 23.36
CA GLN A 149 2.89 5.30 24.36
C GLN A 149 1.63 6.18 24.43
N GLY A 150 0.67 5.97 23.52
CA GLY A 150 -0.56 6.76 23.44
C GLY A 150 -0.43 8.01 22.57
N ALA A 151 0.74 8.26 21.95
CA ALA A 151 0.91 9.39 21.06
C ALA A 151 0.19 9.13 19.72
N VAL A 152 -0.51 10.15 19.22
CA VAL A 152 -1.25 10.05 17.94
C VAL A 152 -0.27 10.16 16.79
N TYR A 153 -0.01 9.06 16.08
CA TYR A 153 0.87 9.04 14.91
C TYR A 153 0.12 9.21 13.59
N CYS A 154 -1.20 8.99 13.56
CA CYS A 154 -2.00 9.12 12.35
C CYS A 154 -3.46 9.45 12.67
N ARG A 155 -4.08 10.28 11.84
CA ARG A 155 -5.51 10.58 11.88
C ARG A 155 -6.17 10.05 10.60
N ILE A 156 -7.26 9.31 10.78
CA ILE A 156 -8.05 8.73 9.68
C ILE A 156 -9.46 9.31 9.72
N TYR A 157 -9.93 9.76 8.55
CA TYR A 157 -11.28 10.27 8.34
C TYR A 157 -12.04 9.29 7.44
N LEU A 158 -12.98 8.54 7.99
CA LEU A 158 -13.78 7.60 7.20
C LEU A 158 -14.82 8.38 6.39
N LYS A 159 -14.94 8.06 5.10
CA LYS A 159 -15.92 8.74 4.23
C LYS A 159 -17.36 8.51 4.66
N SER A 160 -17.66 7.33 5.19
CA SER A 160 -18.98 6.98 5.70
C SER A 160 -19.41 7.82 6.91
N GLU A 161 -18.44 8.32 7.68
CA GLU A 161 -18.70 9.09 8.91
C GLU A 161 -18.70 10.59 8.66
N ASN A 162 -18.15 11.02 7.53
CA ASN A 162 -17.93 12.41 7.19
C ASN A 162 -18.53 12.75 5.83
N SER A 163 -19.55 12.01 5.38
CA SER A 163 -20.12 12.14 4.03
C SER A 163 -20.49 13.59 3.74
N GLN A 164 -21.16 14.27 4.66
CA GLN A 164 -21.60 15.66 4.56
C GLN A 164 -20.47 16.61 4.11
N ILE A 165 -19.30 16.51 4.75
CA ILE A 165 -18.14 17.38 4.48
C ILE A 165 -17.33 16.91 3.26
N LEU A 166 -17.44 15.62 2.92
CA LEU A 166 -16.64 14.97 1.88
C LEU A 166 -17.36 14.88 0.52
N THR A 167 -18.68 15.07 0.46
CA THR A 167 -19.45 15.19 -0.79
C THR A 167 -19.61 16.62 -1.28
N GLU A 168 -19.45 17.64 -0.42
CA GLU A 168 -19.68 19.06 -0.75
C GLU A 168 -18.68 19.70 -1.72
N GLN A 169 -17.73 18.94 -2.29
CA GLN A 169 -16.80 19.46 -3.31
C GLN A 169 -16.85 18.75 -4.67
N LYS A 170 -17.97 18.09 -5.00
CA LYS A 170 -18.30 17.72 -6.40
C LYS A 170 -19.13 18.78 -7.10
N SER A 171 -18.64 20.01 -7.14
CA SER A 171 -19.10 20.99 -8.10
C SER A 171 -18.05 22.08 -8.16
N HIS A 172 -17.15 22.00 -9.14
CA HIS A 172 -16.59 23.07 -9.98
C HIS A 172 -15.76 22.40 -11.08
#